data_AF-A0A852R6N7-F1
#
_entry.id   AF-A0A852R6N7-F1
#
_cell.length_a   1.000
_cell.length_b   1.000
_cell.length_c   1.000
_cell.angle_alpha   90.00
_cell.angle_beta   90.00
_cell.angle_gamma   90.00
#
_symmetry.space_group_name_H-M   'P 1'
#
loop_
_entity.id
_entity.type
_entity.pdbx_description
1 polymer ?
#
loop_
_entity_poly.entity_id
_entity_poly.type
_entity_poly.pdbx_seq_one_letter_code
_entity_poly.pdbx_strand_id
1 'polypeptide(L)'
;MTDTARAVERLTQPHIVHLEGAEYECAPLLEQLREAISSSTGAGSGGGGGTGGNLLNLDALNLWEYIDGIVRGWLRTWGLDHGGQLAEALQRLPHAIQAQHAAGAIDDDFRERLESAFGKWVYEIEDLFDPPHQKELTAPCPECGERHHLVQEKDEDGNVTDTRQVAAVSIPVKRGRAVIAECRSCGAMWATETELVALAEAMGLEVDVAALRELAMGVAA
;
A
#
# COMPACT_ATOMS: atom_id res chain seq x y z
N MET A 1 -13.30 -2.58 2.24
CA MET A 1 -13.06 -1.12 2.28
C MET A 1 -13.07 -0.70 3.74
N THR A 2 -12.00 -0.07 4.21
CA THR A 2 -11.92 0.45 5.58
C THR A 2 -12.85 1.64 5.71
N ASP A 3 -13.65 1.67 6.78
CA ASP A 3 -14.46 2.82 7.16
C ASP A 3 -13.56 4.08 7.26
N THR A 4 -13.94 5.17 6.59
CA THR A 4 -13.18 6.43 6.58
C THR A 4 -12.92 6.94 7.99
N ALA A 5 -13.89 6.81 8.91
CA ALA A 5 -13.71 7.23 10.30
C ALA A 5 -12.57 6.45 10.98
N ARG A 6 -12.57 5.12 10.81
CA ARG A 6 -11.50 4.25 11.31
C ARG A 6 -10.16 4.54 10.64
N ALA A 7 -10.13 4.81 9.34
CA ALA A 7 -8.88 5.16 8.66
C ALA A 7 -8.28 6.47 9.20
N VAL A 8 -9.10 7.49 9.43
CA VAL A 8 -8.69 8.79 9.99
C VAL A 8 -8.20 8.63 11.42
N GLU A 9 -8.89 7.83 12.25
CA GLU A 9 -8.44 7.47 13.59
C GLU A 9 -7.04 6.85 13.53
N ARG A 10 -6.84 5.80 12.72
CA ARG A 10 -5.53 5.13 12.60
C ARG A 10 -4.42 6.05 12.12
N LEU A 11 -4.73 6.99 11.22
CA LEU A 11 -3.76 7.95 10.70
C LEU A 11 -3.34 8.99 11.75
N THR A 12 -4.25 9.41 12.63
CA THR A 12 -4.08 10.63 13.43
C THR A 12 -4.11 10.43 14.94
N GLN A 13 -4.51 9.27 15.42
CA GLN A 13 -4.69 8.96 16.84
C GLN A 13 -4.00 7.63 17.20
N PRO A 14 -3.52 7.50 18.45
CA PRO A 14 -3.16 6.20 19.00
C PRO A 14 -4.36 5.26 18.93
N HIS A 15 -4.14 4.02 18.53
CA HIS A 15 -5.21 3.05 18.35
C HIS A 15 -4.75 1.65 18.75
N ILE A 16 -5.70 0.83 19.18
CA ILE A 16 -5.44 -0.56 19.55
C ILE A 16 -5.61 -1.44 18.33
N VAL A 17 -4.62 -2.29 18.07
CA VAL A 17 -4.69 -3.35 17.06
C VAL A 17 -4.68 -4.70 17.77
N HIS A 18 -5.67 -5.54 17.46
CA HIS A 18 -5.72 -6.92 17.91
C HIS A 18 -4.96 -7.80 16.93
N LEU A 19 -3.84 -8.38 17.37
CA LEU A 19 -3.04 -9.34 16.60
C LEU A 19 -2.84 -10.59 17.45
N GLU A 20 -3.17 -11.76 16.89
CA GLU A 20 -2.91 -13.07 17.52
C GLU A 20 -3.45 -13.22 18.96
N GLY A 21 -4.60 -12.58 19.24
CA GLY A 21 -5.24 -12.61 20.57
C GLY A 21 -4.63 -11.66 21.60
N ALA A 22 -3.65 -10.84 21.20
CA ALA A 22 -3.07 -9.78 22.01
C ALA A 22 -3.50 -8.38 21.49
N GLU A 23 -3.57 -7.43 22.41
CA GLU A 23 -3.85 -6.02 22.13
C GLU A 23 -2.53 -5.23 22.11
N TYR A 24 -2.30 -4.52 21.01
CA TYR A 24 -1.14 -3.64 20.85
C TYR A 24 -1.61 -2.20 20.74
N GLU A 25 -1.07 -1.33 21.57
CA GLU A 25 -1.23 0.11 21.42
C GLU A 25 -0.25 0.61 20.35
N CYS A 26 -0.79 1.12 19.25
CA CYS A 26 -0.02 1.64 18.13
C CYS A 26 -0.09 3.18 18.13
N ALA A 27 1.07 3.82 17.92
CA ALA A 27 1.13 5.25 17.65
C ALA A 27 0.40 5.61 16.34
N PRO A 28 -0.06 6.87 16.16
CA PRO A 28 -0.61 7.33 14.90
C PRO A 28 0.29 7.02 13.71
N LEU A 29 -0.26 6.53 12.60
CA LEU A 29 0.55 6.18 11.43
C LEU A 29 1.29 7.38 10.83
N LEU A 30 0.71 8.59 10.89
CA LEU A 30 1.43 9.79 10.48
C LEU A 30 2.63 10.10 11.39
N GLU A 31 2.54 9.84 12.68
CA GLU A 31 3.67 10.04 13.59
C GLU A 31 4.79 9.06 13.26
N GLN A 32 4.47 7.77 13.08
CA GLN A 32 5.42 6.77 12.63
C GLN A 32 6.07 7.16 11.30
N LEU A 33 5.28 7.60 10.31
CA LEU A 33 5.78 8.05 9.01
C LEU A 33 6.75 9.25 9.17
N ARG A 34 6.43 10.21 10.03
CA ARG A 34 7.26 11.37 10.30
C ARG A 34 8.58 10.98 10.95
N GLU A 35 8.56 10.07 11.92
CA GLU A 35 9.76 9.56 12.56
C GLU A 35 10.67 8.87 11.54
N ALA A 36 10.08 8.05 10.67
CA ALA A 36 10.78 7.30 9.63
C ALA A 36 11.57 8.19 8.66
N ILE A 37 11.12 9.42 8.39
CA ILE A 37 11.85 10.40 7.55
C ILE A 37 13.24 10.68 8.13
N SER A 38 13.35 10.79 9.45
CA SER A 38 14.58 11.20 10.15
C SER A 38 15.45 10.03 10.64
N SER A 39 14.88 8.83 10.74
CA SER A 39 15.57 7.65 11.25
C SER A 39 16.19 6.82 10.13
N SER A 40 17.28 7.28 9.51
CA SER A 40 18.04 6.43 8.56
C SER A 40 19.00 5.45 9.24
N THR A 41 18.95 5.33 10.57
CA THR A 41 19.87 4.48 11.35
C THR A 41 19.27 3.08 11.58
N GLY A 42 19.33 2.25 10.54
CA GLY A 42 19.43 0.78 10.68
C GLY A 42 18.14 -0.01 10.89
N ALA A 43 17.34 -0.19 9.82
CA ALA A 43 16.41 -1.31 9.71
C ALA A 43 16.13 -1.63 8.23
N GLY A 44 17.11 -2.22 7.54
CA GLY A 44 16.97 -2.60 6.13
C GLY A 44 17.92 -3.72 5.76
N SER A 45 17.44 -4.95 5.85
CA SER A 45 18.08 -6.15 5.32
C SER A 45 17.93 -6.21 3.80
N GLY A 46 18.99 -5.92 3.04
CA GLY A 46 19.01 -6.10 1.58
C GLY A 46 20.21 -5.40 0.96
N GLY A 47 21.18 -6.19 0.48
CA GLY A 47 22.50 -5.72 0.05
C GLY A 47 22.49 -4.84 -1.20
N GLY A 48 23.31 -3.78 -1.15
CA GLY A 48 23.69 -2.96 -2.28
C GLY A 48 24.71 -1.93 -1.80
N GLY A 49 26.00 -2.18 -2.06
CA GLY A 49 27.09 -1.31 -1.64
C GLY A 49 26.99 0.07 -2.30
N GLY A 50 26.95 1.12 -1.48
CA GLY A 50 26.97 2.51 -1.93
C GLY A 50 27.41 3.44 -0.81
N THR A 51 28.62 3.97 -0.95
CA THR A 51 29.30 4.87 -0.02
C THR A 51 28.57 6.22 0.03
N GLY A 52 27.76 6.45 1.06
CA GLY A 52 27.07 7.72 1.31
C GLY A 52 25.69 7.50 1.91
N GLY A 53 25.63 7.21 3.21
CA GLY A 53 24.37 6.95 3.92
C GLY A 53 23.42 8.14 3.78
N ASN A 54 22.31 7.93 3.08
CA ASN A 54 21.28 8.95 2.95
C ASN A 54 20.70 9.19 4.35
N LEU A 55 20.79 10.43 4.85
CA LEU A 55 20.33 10.79 6.20
C LEU A 55 18.80 10.80 6.32
N LEU A 56 18.10 10.69 5.18
CA LEU A 56 16.65 10.76 5.09
C LEU A 56 16.10 9.53 4.37
N ASN A 57 15.00 8.99 4.88
CA ASN A 57 14.19 8.02 4.14
C ASN A 57 13.34 8.78 3.11
N LEU A 58 13.76 8.75 1.85
CA LEU A 58 13.10 9.49 0.77
C LEU A 58 11.69 8.97 0.48
N ASP A 59 11.44 7.67 0.62
CA ASP A 59 10.11 7.09 0.40
C ASP A 59 9.11 7.58 1.45
N ALA A 60 9.54 7.62 2.72
CA ALA A 60 8.75 8.19 3.81
C ALA A 60 8.44 9.68 3.57
N LEU A 61 9.44 10.44 3.13
CA LEU A 61 9.28 11.87 2.86
C LEU A 61 8.32 12.12 1.69
N ASN A 62 8.48 11.39 0.58
CA ASN A 62 7.63 11.51 -0.58
C ASN A 62 6.17 11.17 -0.24
N LEU A 63 5.93 10.10 0.52
CA LEU A 63 4.58 9.73 0.95
C LEU A 63 3.98 10.79 1.89
N TRP A 64 4.78 11.33 2.82
CA TRP A 64 4.35 12.42 3.69
C TRP A 64 3.95 13.67 2.92
N GLU A 65 4.80 14.14 2.00
CA GLU A 65 4.55 15.32 1.18
C GLU A 65 3.35 15.13 0.25
N TYR A 66 3.16 13.92 -0.29
CA TYR A 66 2.00 13.58 -1.10
C TYR A 66 0.69 13.72 -0.29
N ILE A 67 0.63 13.12 0.90
CA ILE A 67 -0.55 13.21 1.77
C ILE A 67 -0.80 14.67 2.18
N ASP A 68 0.24 15.40 2.63
CA ASP A 68 0.12 16.80 3.03
C ASP A 68 -0.39 17.69 1.89
N GLY A 69 0.18 17.51 0.69
CA GLY A 69 -0.21 18.24 -0.51
C GLY A 69 -1.68 18.03 -0.89
N ILE A 70 -2.16 16.78 -0.86
CA ILE A 70 -3.56 16.46 -1.16
C ILE A 70 -4.50 17.04 -0.10
N VAL A 71 -4.22 16.81 1.20
CA VAL A 71 -5.07 17.26 2.30
C VAL A 71 -5.19 18.79 2.30
N ARG A 72 -4.05 19.50 2.28
CA ARG A 72 -4.06 20.98 2.30
C ARG A 72 -4.58 21.55 0.98
N GLY A 73 -4.34 20.88 -0.14
CA GLY A 73 -4.88 21.27 -1.45
C GLY A 73 -6.41 21.33 -1.44
N TRP A 74 -7.07 20.31 -0.88
CA TRP A 74 -8.54 20.28 -0.78
C TRP A 74 -9.08 21.30 0.21
N LEU A 75 -8.51 21.37 1.42
CA LEU A 75 -8.93 22.37 2.41
C LEU A 75 -8.80 23.79 1.86
N ARG A 76 -7.70 24.09 1.15
CA ARG A 76 -7.51 25.39 0.49
C ARG A 76 -8.54 25.65 -0.60
N THR A 77 -8.83 24.65 -1.45
CA THR A 77 -9.83 24.76 -2.52
C THR A 77 -11.20 25.16 -1.97
N TRP A 78 -11.56 24.66 -0.79
CA TRP A 78 -12.83 24.99 -0.13
C TRP A 78 -12.75 26.20 0.82
N GLY A 79 -11.65 26.95 0.82
CA GLY A 79 -11.48 28.13 1.66
C GLY A 79 -11.42 27.85 3.15
N LEU A 80 -11.04 26.63 3.54
CA LEU A 80 -10.93 26.21 4.93
C LEU A 80 -9.52 26.43 5.48
N ASP A 81 -9.44 26.55 6.81
CA ASP A 81 -8.14 26.60 7.49
C ASP A 81 -7.37 25.30 7.29
N HIS A 82 -6.17 25.46 6.75
CA HIS A 82 -5.24 24.40 6.40
C HIS A 82 -3.86 24.65 7.02
N GLY A 83 -3.79 25.47 8.09
CA GLY A 83 -2.59 25.62 8.91
C GLY A 83 -2.40 24.47 9.89
N GLY A 84 -1.31 24.50 10.65
CA GLY A 84 -1.03 23.52 11.71
C GLY A 84 -0.44 22.20 11.23
N GLN A 85 -0.46 21.21 12.12
CA GLN A 85 0.09 19.88 11.86
C GLN A 85 -0.77 19.09 10.87
N LEU A 86 -0.15 18.21 10.08
CA LEU A 86 -0.88 17.39 9.10
C LEU A 86 -2.01 16.57 9.73
N ALA A 87 -1.78 15.99 10.92
CA ALA A 87 -2.81 15.23 11.63
C ALA A 87 -4.09 16.04 11.90
N GLU A 88 -3.95 17.31 12.31
CA GLU A 88 -5.09 18.20 12.55
C GLU A 88 -5.82 18.55 11.25
N ALA A 89 -5.08 18.80 10.17
CA ALA A 89 -5.67 19.06 8.86
C ALA A 89 -6.42 17.83 8.34
N LEU A 90 -5.83 16.64 8.51
CA LEU A 90 -6.41 15.37 8.06
C LEU A 90 -7.70 15.04 8.84
N GLN A 91 -7.78 15.34 10.14
CA GLN A 91 -9.01 15.17 10.93
C GLN A 91 -10.17 16.05 10.44
N ARG A 92 -9.88 17.22 9.86
CA ARG A 92 -10.92 18.14 9.34
C ARG A 92 -11.45 17.72 7.97
N LEU A 93 -10.62 17.07 7.17
CA LEU A 93 -10.92 16.79 5.76
C LEU A 93 -12.20 15.95 5.56
N PRO A 94 -12.49 14.88 6.31
CA PRO A 94 -13.74 14.12 6.17
C PRO A 94 -14.99 14.99 6.39
N HIS A 95 -14.97 15.86 7.40
CA HIS A 95 -16.07 16.79 7.65
C HIS A 95 -16.24 17.80 6.51
N ALA A 96 -15.12 18.27 5.94
CA ALA A 96 -15.16 19.14 4.77
C ALA A 96 -15.75 18.43 3.55
N ILE A 97 -15.33 17.19 3.26
CA ILE A 97 -15.88 16.35 2.18
C ILE A 97 -17.40 16.21 2.35
N GLN A 98 -17.85 15.83 3.56
CA GLN A 98 -19.28 15.67 3.85
C GLN A 98 -20.06 16.98 3.69
N ALA A 99 -19.52 18.11 4.12
CA ALA A 99 -20.16 19.41 3.98
C ALA A 99 -20.30 19.84 2.51
N GLN A 100 -19.27 19.60 1.70
CA GLN A 100 -19.29 19.92 0.26
C GLN A 100 -20.27 19.03 -0.50
N HIS A 101 -20.35 17.75 -0.15
CA HIS A 101 -21.33 16.83 -0.71
C HIS A 101 -22.76 17.25 -0.35
N ALA A 102 -23.02 17.57 0.92
CA ALA A 102 -24.33 18.05 1.37
C ALA A 102 -24.75 19.38 0.72
N ALA A 103 -23.78 20.23 0.37
CA ALA A 103 -24.00 21.47 -0.37
C ALA A 103 -24.19 21.26 -1.89
N GLY A 104 -24.01 20.03 -2.40
CA GLY A 104 -24.07 19.71 -3.83
C GLY A 104 -22.89 20.24 -4.64
N ALA A 105 -21.79 20.61 -3.98
CA ALA A 105 -20.57 21.09 -4.64
C ALA A 105 -19.74 19.94 -5.24
N ILE A 106 -19.94 18.72 -4.73
CA ILE A 106 -19.36 17.48 -5.25
C ILE A 106 -20.45 16.40 -5.30
N ASP A 107 -20.32 15.47 -6.25
CA ASP A 107 -21.22 14.33 -6.39
C ASP A 107 -20.79 13.12 -5.53
N ASP A 108 -21.59 12.05 -5.58
CA ASP A 108 -21.33 10.82 -4.83
C ASP A 108 -20.03 10.13 -5.26
N ASP A 109 -19.79 10.03 -6.58
CA ASP A 109 -18.58 9.39 -7.12
C ASP A 109 -17.31 10.11 -6.66
N PHE A 110 -17.33 11.44 -6.65
CA PHE A 110 -16.20 12.24 -6.21
C PHE A 110 -16.00 12.15 -4.69
N ARG A 111 -17.09 12.15 -3.90
CA ARG A 111 -17.03 11.91 -2.46
C ARG A 111 -16.36 10.58 -2.16
N GLU A 112 -16.84 9.50 -2.78
CA GLU A 112 -16.32 8.14 -2.57
C GLU A 112 -14.84 8.04 -2.95
N ARG A 113 -14.43 8.68 -4.04
CA ARG A 113 -13.01 8.74 -4.43
C ARG A 113 -12.15 9.43 -3.37
N LEU A 114 -12.60 10.55 -2.81
CA LEU A 114 -11.86 11.25 -1.74
C LEU A 114 -11.83 10.43 -0.45
N GLU A 115 -12.94 9.81 -0.07
CA GLU A 115 -13.03 8.94 1.10
C GLU A 115 -12.17 7.68 0.97
N SER A 116 -12.02 7.14 -0.24
CA SER A 116 -11.14 5.99 -0.51
C SER A 116 -9.66 6.30 -0.30
N ALA A 117 -9.26 7.58 -0.40
CA ALA A 117 -7.87 7.98 -0.26
C ALA A 117 -7.33 7.73 1.15
N PHE A 118 -8.16 7.88 2.20
CA PHE A 118 -7.74 7.61 3.58
C PHE A 118 -7.33 6.15 3.79
N GLY A 119 -8.16 5.22 3.28
CA GLY A 119 -7.83 3.79 3.32
C GLY A 119 -6.54 3.51 2.56
N LYS A 120 -6.38 4.11 1.37
CA LYS A 120 -5.17 3.98 0.56
C LYS A 120 -3.92 4.47 1.30
N TRP A 121 -3.96 5.62 1.95
CA TRP A 121 -2.82 6.13 2.72
C TRP A 121 -2.44 5.23 3.89
N VAL A 122 -3.42 4.67 4.60
CA VAL A 122 -3.16 3.65 5.63
C VAL A 122 -2.39 2.48 5.03
N TYR A 123 -2.85 1.94 3.89
CA TYR A 123 -2.19 0.81 3.22
C TYR A 123 -0.76 1.15 2.77
N GLU A 124 -0.54 2.33 2.18
CA GLU A 124 0.77 2.78 1.71
C GLU A 124 1.76 2.96 2.86
N ILE A 125 1.32 3.54 3.99
CA ILE A 125 2.18 3.71 5.17
C ILE A 125 2.52 2.34 5.78
N GLU A 126 1.55 1.44 5.91
CA GLU A 126 1.80 0.08 6.43
C GLU A 126 2.75 -0.72 5.52
N ASP A 127 2.69 -0.53 4.20
CA ASP A 127 3.58 -1.20 3.26
C ASP A 127 4.99 -0.65 3.31
N LEU A 128 5.17 0.60 3.72
CA LEU A 128 6.49 1.16 3.96
C LEU A 128 7.19 0.46 5.15
N PHE A 129 6.45 0.12 6.20
CA PHE A 129 6.99 -0.51 7.41
C PHE A 129 7.02 -2.05 7.36
N ASP A 130 6.07 -2.66 6.66
CA ASP A 130 5.95 -4.11 6.48
C ASP A 130 5.70 -4.42 5.00
N PRO A 131 6.71 -4.30 4.13
CA PRO A 131 6.52 -4.46 2.69
C PRO A 131 6.04 -5.88 2.34
N PRO A 132 5.05 -6.03 1.44
CA PRO A 132 4.55 -7.34 1.05
C PRO A 132 5.68 -8.19 0.43
N HIS A 133 5.80 -9.44 0.86
CA HIS A 133 6.74 -10.37 0.26
C HIS A 133 6.22 -10.83 -1.10
N GLN A 134 7.03 -10.68 -2.15
CA GLN A 134 6.65 -11.19 -3.47
C GLN A 134 7.00 -12.66 -3.61
N LYS A 135 6.02 -13.49 -3.94
CA LYS A 135 6.21 -14.87 -4.40
C LYS A 135 6.09 -14.92 -5.91
N GLU A 136 7.18 -15.29 -6.57
CA GLU A 136 7.22 -15.40 -8.02
C GLU A 136 6.82 -16.80 -8.47
N LEU A 137 5.90 -16.89 -9.44
CA LEU A 137 5.51 -18.16 -10.05
C LEU A 137 6.32 -18.39 -11.33
N THR A 138 7.09 -19.46 -11.36
CA THR A 138 8.04 -19.76 -12.47
C THR A 138 7.37 -20.37 -13.71
N ALA A 139 6.08 -20.71 -13.63
CA ALA A 139 5.29 -21.21 -14.75
C ALA A 139 4.77 -20.05 -15.64
N PRO A 140 4.51 -20.30 -16.93
CA PRO A 140 3.99 -19.28 -17.84
C PRO A 140 2.59 -18.83 -17.46
N CYS A 141 2.27 -17.57 -17.72
CA CYS A 141 0.93 -17.04 -17.55
C CYS A 141 -0.07 -17.81 -18.44
N PRO A 142 -1.20 -18.30 -17.92
CA PRO A 142 -2.18 -19.03 -18.72
C PRO A 142 -2.91 -18.15 -19.75
N GLU A 143 -2.99 -16.83 -19.52
CA GLU A 143 -3.68 -15.89 -20.42
C GLU A 143 -2.80 -15.47 -21.61
N CYS A 144 -1.52 -15.15 -21.37
CA CYS A 144 -0.64 -14.61 -22.42
C CYS A 144 0.54 -15.51 -22.78
N GLY A 145 0.75 -16.62 -22.07
CA GLY A 145 1.85 -17.58 -22.31
C GLY A 145 3.24 -17.10 -21.86
N GLU A 146 3.37 -15.83 -21.45
CA GLU A 146 4.66 -15.27 -21.05
C GLU A 146 5.14 -15.87 -19.73
N ARG A 147 6.41 -16.24 -19.68
CA ARG A 147 7.06 -16.77 -18.47
C ARG A 147 7.75 -15.69 -17.66
N HIS A 148 8.32 -14.70 -18.35
CA HIS A 148 9.08 -13.64 -17.73
C HIS A 148 8.60 -12.28 -18.21
N HIS A 149 8.70 -11.29 -17.32
CA HIS A 149 8.53 -9.88 -17.62
C HIS A 149 9.90 -9.21 -17.54
N LEU A 150 10.20 -8.32 -18.50
CA LEU A 150 11.44 -7.55 -18.52
C LEU A 150 11.23 -6.24 -17.76
N VAL A 151 11.87 -6.12 -16.60
CA VAL A 151 11.90 -4.87 -15.85
C VAL A 151 13.18 -4.13 -16.23
N GLN A 152 13.02 -2.92 -16.74
CA GLN A 152 14.13 -2.04 -17.08
C GLN A 152 14.20 -0.93 -16.03
N GLU A 153 15.33 -0.84 -15.36
CA GLU A 153 15.66 0.32 -14.53
C GLU A 153 16.23 1.40 -15.45
N LYS A 154 15.78 2.64 -15.26
CA LYS A 154 16.19 3.79 -16.07
C LYS A 154 16.77 4.86 -15.17
N ASP A 155 17.81 5.53 -15.66
CA ASP A 155 18.35 6.74 -15.02
C ASP A 155 17.42 7.95 -15.23
N GLU A 156 17.79 9.09 -14.63
CA GLU A 156 17.07 10.37 -14.76
C GLU A 156 16.98 10.86 -16.22
N ASP A 157 17.91 10.45 -17.08
CA ASP A 157 17.95 10.78 -18.51
C ASP A 157 17.14 9.78 -19.36
N GLY A 158 16.54 8.77 -18.75
CA GLY A 158 15.71 7.75 -19.39
C GLY A 158 16.49 6.62 -20.06
N ASN A 159 17.81 6.54 -19.87
CA ASN A 159 18.64 5.45 -20.37
C ASN A 159 18.48 4.22 -19.48
N VAL A 160 18.41 3.04 -20.10
CA VAL A 160 18.30 1.77 -19.37
C VAL A 160 19.64 1.48 -18.69
N THR A 161 19.65 1.47 -17.36
CA THR A 161 20.83 1.20 -16.53
C THR A 161 20.93 -0.27 -16.17
N ASP A 162 19.80 -0.94 -15.98
CA ASP A 162 19.71 -2.38 -15.71
C ASP A 162 18.50 -3.00 -16.40
N THR A 163 18.60 -4.27 -16.78
CA THR A 163 17.49 -5.06 -17.31
C THR A 163 17.47 -6.41 -16.62
N ARG A 164 16.43 -6.64 -15.83
CA ARG A 164 16.20 -7.90 -15.11
C ARG A 164 14.99 -8.64 -15.65
N GLN A 165 15.12 -9.96 -15.71
CA GLN A 165 13.99 -10.85 -15.97
C GLN A 165 13.37 -11.25 -14.63
N VAL A 166 12.09 -10.98 -14.47
CA VAL A 166 11.30 -11.42 -13.32
C VAL A 166 10.19 -12.34 -13.79
N ALA A 167 9.61 -13.16 -12.92
CA ALA A 167 8.46 -13.96 -13.31
C ALA A 167 7.31 -13.09 -13.84
N ALA A 168 6.62 -13.59 -14.87
CA ALA A 168 5.45 -12.91 -15.43
C ALA A 168 4.32 -12.85 -14.41
N VAL A 169 4.09 -13.92 -13.64
CA VAL A 169 3.06 -13.98 -12.60
C VAL A 169 3.69 -13.89 -11.22
N SER A 170 3.17 -12.98 -10.39
CA SER A 170 3.61 -12.79 -9.01
C SER A 170 2.45 -12.68 -8.04
N ILE A 171 2.68 -13.12 -6.81
CA ILE A 171 1.72 -13.06 -5.71
C ILE A 171 2.34 -12.21 -4.59
N PRO A 172 1.92 -10.96 -4.37
CA PRO A 172 2.19 -10.26 -3.13
C PRO A 172 1.54 -10.99 -1.95
N VAL A 173 2.35 -11.42 -0.99
CA VAL A 173 1.92 -12.08 0.24
C VAL A 173 2.19 -11.15 1.41
N LYS A 174 1.11 -10.74 2.09
CA LYS A 174 1.15 -10.00 3.36
C LYS A 174 0.05 -10.54 4.27
N ARG A 175 0.37 -10.70 5.56
CA ARG A 175 -0.58 -11.24 6.54
C ARG A 175 -1.82 -10.35 6.63
N GLY A 176 -3.00 -10.97 6.69
CA GLY A 176 -4.28 -10.26 6.82
C GLY A 176 -4.71 -9.47 5.58
N ARG A 177 -4.00 -9.61 4.45
CA ARG A 177 -4.44 -9.08 3.15
C ARG A 177 -4.95 -10.21 2.26
N ALA A 178 -5.88 -9.86 1.37
CA ALA A 178 -6.32 -10.77 0.33
C ALA A 178 -5.13 -11.13 -0.55
N VAL A 179 -4.94 -12.43 -0.78
CA VAL A 179 -3.94 -12.94 -1.70
C VAL A 179 -4.46 -12.68 -3.11
N ILE A 180 -3.72 -11.92 -3.91
CA ILE A 180 -4.05 -11.63 -5.30
C ILE A 180 -2.83 -11.99 -6.13
N ALA A 181 -3.01 -12.78 -7.18
CA ALA A 181 -1.99 -13.03 -8.18
C ALA A 181 -2.18 -12.05 -9.34
N GLU A 182 -1.08 -11.56 -9.91
CA GLU A 182 -1.09 -10.65 -11.06
C GLU A 182 -0.04 -11.06 -12.08
N CYS A 183 -0.39 -10.98 -13.37
CA CYS A 183 0.54 -11.07 -14.48
C CYS A 183 1.06 -9.68 -14.87
N ARG A 184 2.36 -9.43 -14.69
CA ARG A 184 3.04 -8.18 -15.04
C ARG A 184 3.09 -7.91 -16.55
N SER A 185 2.95 -8.95 -17.37
CA SER A 185 3.03 -8.82 -18.83
C SER A 185 1.70 -8.45 -19.48
N CYS A 186 0.58 -9.05 -19.03
CA CYS A 186 -0.74 -8.80 -19.63
C CYS A 186 -1.75 -8.12 -18.69
N GLY A 187 -1.43 -7.96 -17.40
CA GLY A 187 -2.31 -7.35 -16.40
C GLY A 187 -3.43 -8.26 -15.89
N ALA A 188 -3.43 -9.55 -16.24
CA ALA A 188 -4.42 -10.49 -15.71
C ALA A 188 -4.30 -10.61 -14.17
N MET A 189 -5.44 -10.66 -13.48
CA MET A 189 -5.51 -10.74 -12.02
C MET A 189 -6.40 -11.90 -11.58
N TRP A 190 -5.98 -12.57 -10.50
CA TRP A 190 -6.73 -13.65 -9.84
C TRP A 190 -6.83 -13.31 -8.37
N ALA A 191 -8.02 -12.94 -7.90
CA ALA A 191 -8.22 -12.34 -6.57
C ALA A 191 -9.06 -13.20 -5.64
N THR A 192 -9.83 -14.14 -6.18
CA THR A 192 -10.65 -15.07 -5.38
C THR A 192 -9.94 -16.41 -5.18
N GLU A 193 -10.35 -17.15 -4.14
CA GLU A 193 -9.83 -18.50 -3.88
C GLU A 193 -10.01 -19.41 -5.11
N THR A 194 -11.19 -19.38 -5.73
CA THR A 194 -11.50 -20.17 -6.93
C THR A 194 -10.60 -19.81 -8.10
N GLU A 195 -10.33 -18.52 -8.31
CA GLU A 195 -9.44 -18.04 -9.38
C GLU A 195 -7.98 -18.43 -9.14
N LEU A 196 -7.51 -18.38 -7.88
CA LEU A 196 -6.15 -18.79 -7.52
C LEU A 196 -5.96 -20.31 -7.67
N VAL A 197 -6.97 -21.11 -7.33
CA VAL A 197 -6.95 -22.55 -7.57
C VAL A 197 -6.93 -22.84 -9.07
N ALA A 198 -7.81 -22.20 -9.84
CA ALA A 198 -7.83 -22.36 -11.30
C ALA A 198 -6.52 -21.92 -11.97
N LEU A 199 -5.91 -20.84 -11.49
CA LEU A 199 -4.59 -20.38 -11.94
C LEU A 199 -3.53 -21.46 -11.72
N ALA A 200 -3.46 -22.02 -10.51
CA ALA A 200 -2.46 -23.02 -10.20
C ALA A 200 -2.68 -24.33 -10.97
N GLU A 201 -3.93 -24.78 -11.12
CA GLU A 201 -4.27 -25.92 -11.98
C GLU A 201 -3.82 -25.69 -13.42
N ALA A 202 -4.10 -24.50 -13.99
CA ALA A 202 -3.67 -24.14 -15.33
C ALA A 202 -2.14 -24.07 -15.47
N MET A 203 -1.44 -23.73 -14.39
CA MET A 203 0.03 -23.69 -14.33
C MET A 203 0.66 -25.05 -13.95
N GLY A 204 -0.13 -26.08 -13.66
CA GLY A 204 0.33 -27.39 -13.23
C GLY A 204 1.01 -27.38 -11.86
N LEU A 205 0.62 -26.47 -10.98
CA LEU A 205 1.14 -26.32 -9.62
C LEU A 205 0.16 -26.94 -8.61
N GLU A 206 0.69 -27.59 -7.58
CA GLU A 206 -0.12 -28.03 -6.44
C GLU A 206 -0.41 -26.83 -5.51
N VAL A 207 -1.69 -26.67 -5.12
CA VAL A 207 -2.12 -25.61 -4.19
C VAL A 207 -2.42 -26.19 -2.83
N ASP A 208 -1.71 -25.71 -1.82
CA ASP A 208 -2.15 -25.87 -0.43
C ASP A 208 -3.16 -24.78 -0.07
N VAL A 209 -4.45 -25.08 -0.27
CA VAL A 209 -5.56 -24.16 0.01
C VAL A 209 -5.66 -23.86 1.52
N ALA A 210 -5.23 -24.78 2.38
CA ALA A 210 -5.22 -24.56 3.82
C ALA A 210 -4.18 -23.50 4.19
N ALA A 211 -2.94 -23.63 3.68
CA ALA A 211 -1.90 -22.63 3.89
C ALA A 211 -2.28 -21.24 3.33
N LEU A 212 -2.96 -21.17 2.18
CA LEU A 212 -3.47 -19.91 1.64
C LEU A 212 -4.52 -19.24 2.55
N ARG A 213 -5.44 -20.04 3.11
CA ARG A 213 -6.43 -19.54 4.06
C ARG A 213 -5.81 -19.09 5.37
N GLU A 214 -4.83 -19.82 5.89
CA GLU A 214 -4.09 -19.43 7.10
C GLU A 214 -3.36 -18.09 6.91
N LEU A 215 -2.70 -17.90 5.76
CA LEU A 215 -2.06 -16.63 5.41
C LEU A 215 -3.05 -15.46 5.29
N ALA A 216 -4.21 -15.70 4.67
CA ALA A 216 -5.26 -14.70 4.52
C ALA A 216 -5.95 -14.36 5.86
N MET A 217 -6.09 -15.34 6.76
CA MET A 217 -6.70 -15.17 8.09
C MET A 217 -5.72 -14.64 9.15
N GLY A 218 -4.41 -14.67 8.87
CA GLY A 218 -3.38 -14.21 9.80
C GLY A 218 -3.23 -15.09 11.06
N VAL A 219 -3.65 -16.36 10.99
CA VAL A 219 -3.55 -17.31 12.10
C VAL A 219 -2.33 -18.19 11.86
N ALA A 220 -1.29 -18.07 12.70
CA ALA A 220 -0.17 -19.01 12.69
C ALA A 220 -0.49 -20.24 13.58
N ALA A 221 -0.11 -21.43 13.11
CA ALA A 221 -0.01 -22.64 13.92
C ALA A 221 1.19 -22.59 14.88
#